data_AF-A0A4Y7RU88-F1
#
_entry.id   AF-A0A4Y7RU88-F1
#
_cell.length_a   1.000
_cell.length_b   1.000
_cell.length_c   1.000
_cell.angle_alpha   90.00
_cell.angle_beta   90.00
_cell.angle_gamma   90.00
#
_symmetry.space_group_name_H-M   'P 1'
#
loop_
_entity.id
_entity.type
_entity.pdbx_description
1 polymer ?
#
loop_
_entity_poly.entity_id
_entity_poly.type
_entity_poly.pdbx_seq_one_letter_code
_entity_poly.pdbx_strand_id
1 'polypeptide(L)'
;MTPIRFPAELLDEIDKYIEDGNRSKFIIDAARKELYRLKQRKAIYNAAGIFVEKDYPELKTSEDTSNWVRKIREESEARRRDLFDEK
;
A
#
# COMPACT_ATOMS: atom_id res chain seq x y z
N MET A 1 0.14 -28.40 -9.66
CA MET A 1 1.38 -27.62 -9.39
C MET A 1 2.11 -27.49 -10.72
N THR A 2 2.56 -26.28 -11.08
CA THR A 2 3.21 -26.03 -12.38
C THR A 2 4.73 -25.91 -12.18
N PRO A 3 5.57 -26.68 -12.88
CA PRO A 3 7.02 -26.58 -12.74
C PRO A 3 7.52 -25.25 -13.32
N ILE A 4 8.41 -24.57 -12.59
CA ILE A 4 9.04 -23.30 -12.99
C ILE A 4 10.54 -23.54 -13.12
N ARG A 5 11.15 -23.06 -14.21
CA ARG A 5 12.61 -23.07 -14.38
C ARG A 5 13.22 -22.10 -13.38
N PHE A 6 14.16 -22.57 -12.58
CA PHE A 6 14.82 -21.74 -11.57
C PHE A 6 16.35 -21.96 -11.65
N PRO A 7 17.18 -20.90 -11.71
CA PRO A 7 18.63 -21.04 -11.81
C PRO A 7 19.22 -21.74 -10.59
N ALA A 8 20.13 -22.70 -10.82
CA ALA A 8 20.78 -23.46 -9.74
C ALA A 8 21.58 -22.53 -8.80
N GLU A 9 22.34 -21.59 -9.38
CA GLU A 9 23.16 -20.64 -8.61
C GLU A 9 22.34 -19.81 -7.61
N LEU A 10 21.11 -19.43 -8.00
CA LEU A 10 20.21 -18.68 -7.13
C LEU A 10 19.59 -19.55 -6.03
N LEU A 11 19.35 -20.84 -6.30
CA LEU A 11 18.93 -21.78 -5.25
C LEU A 11 20.04 -21.97 -4.23
N ASP A 12 21.27 -22.18 -4.70
CA ASP A 12 22.44 -22.36 -3.83
C ASP A 12 22.70 -21.11 -2.97
N GLU A 13 22.43 -19.92 -3.52
CA GLU A 13 22.49 -18.68 -2.75
C GLU A 13 21.40 -18.62 -1.68
N ILE A 14 20.14 -18.92 -2.04
CA ILE A 14 19.02 -18.95 -1.09
C ILE A 14 19.31 -19.92 0.06
N ASP A 15 19.85 -21.10 -0.25
CA ASP A 15 20.16 -22.16 0.70
C ASP A 15 21.20 -21.76 1.75
N LYS A 16 22.05 -20.76 1.47
CA LYS A 16 22.98 -20.21 2.47
C LYS A 16 22.26 -19.46 3.60
N TYR A 17 21.03 -19.01 3.37
CA TYR A 17 20.30 -18.13 4.26
C TYR A 17 19.01 -18.72 4.82
N ILE A 18 18.57 -19.88 4.34
CA ILE A 18 17.32 -20.51 4.80
C ILE A 18 17.59 -21.90 5.38
N GLU A 19 16.78 -22.28 6.36
CA GLU A 19 16.77 -23.65 6.89
C GLU A 19 16.16 -24.63 5.87
N ASP A 20 16.60 -25.89 5.93
CA ASP A 20 16.13 -26.95 5.05
C ASP A 20 14.59 -27.07 5.04
N GLY A 21 14.02 -27.26 3.85
CA GLY A 21 12.58 -27.40 3.64
C GLY A 21 11.81 -26.07 3.48
N ASN A 22 12.45 -24.91 3.65
CA ASN A 22 11.78 -23.61 3.51
C ASN A 22 11.88 -22.95 2.13
N ARG A 23 12.53 -23.60 1.14
CA ARG A 23 12.74 -23.06 -0.24
C ARG A 23 11.44 -22.59 -0.89
N SER A 24 10.44 -23.48 -0.94
CA SER A 24 9.15 -23.18 -1.56
C SER A 24 8.45 -22.02 -0.88
N LYS A 25 8.47 -21.98 0.46
CA LYS A 25 7.88 -20.89 1.24
C LYS A 25 8.56 -19.56 0.93
N PHE A 26 9.89 -19.52 0.96
CA PHE A 26 10.67 -18.33 0.63
C PHE A 26 10.35 -17.80 -0.77
N ILE A 27 10.35 -18.67 -1.78
CA ILE A 27 10.07 -18.30 -3.17
C ILE A 27 8.62 -17.80 -3.32
N ILE A 28 7.65 -18.46 -2.69
CA ILE A 28 6.23 -18.05 -2.72
C ILE A 28 6.07 -16.67 -2.09
N ASP A 29 6.67 -16.43 -0.92
CA ASP A 29 6.55 -15.16 -0.22
C ASP A 29 7.23 -14.02 -1.00
N ALA A 30 8.41 -14.27 -1.57
CA ALA A 30 9.10 -13.34 -2.45
C ALA A 30 8.25 -13.00 -3.69
N ALA A 31 7.68 -14.00 -4.35
CA ALA A 31 6.83 -13.81 -5.52
C ALA A 31 5.55 -13.03 -5.17
N ARG A 32 4.91 -13.32 -4.02
CA ARG A 32 3.75 -12.58 -3.53
C ARG A 32 4.09 -11.11 -3.27
N LYS A 33 5.22 -10.86 -2.61
CA LYS A 33 5.71 -9.50 -2.32
C LYS A 33 5.93 -8.71 -3.62
N GLU A 34 6.55 -9.32 -4.61
CA GLU A 34 6.81 -8.65 -5.88
C GLU A 34 5.54 -8.43 -6.70
N LEU A 35 4.64 -9.41 -6.75
CA LEU A 35 3.32 -9.23 -7.36
C LEU A 35 2.53 -8.10 -6.71
N TYR A 36 2.60 -7.95 -5.40
CA TYR A 36 1.93 -6.85 -4.70
C TYR A 36 2.48 -5.48 -5.13
N ARG A 37 3.80 -5.33 -5.23
CA ARG A 37 4.44 -4.10 -5.73
C ARG A 37 4.03 -3.78 -7.16
N LEU A 38 4.00 -4.79 -8.04
CA LEU A 38 3.56 -4.61 -9.43
C LEU A 38 2.11 -4.13 -9.51
N LYS A 39 1.22 -4.71 -8.69
CA LYS A 39 -0.18 -4.28 -8.60
C LYS A 39 -0.30 -2.84 -8.09
N GLN A 40 0.43 -2.48 -7.04
CA GLN A 40 0.45 -1.11 -6.52
C GLN A 40 0.93 -0.11 -7.57
N ARG A 41 2.05 -0.40 -8.26
CA ARG A 41 2.58 0.46 -9.32
C ARG A 41 1.56 0.66 -10.45
N LYS A 42 0.89 -0.42 -10.87
CA LYS A 42 -0.17 -0.34 -11.88
C LYS A 42 -1.37 0.47 -11.38
N ALA A 43 -1.77 0.30 -10.13
CA ALA A 43 -2.86 1.05 -9.53
C ALA A 43 -2.55 2.56 -9.48
N ILE A 44 -1.35 2.94 -9.04
CA ILE A 44 -0.89 4.34 -9.02
C ILE A 44 -0.91 4.92 -10.44
N TYR A 45 -0.39 4.19 -11.43
CA TYR A 45 -0.39 4.66 -12.82
C TYR A 45 -1.82 4.83 -13.35
N ASN A 46 -2.70 3.85 -13.12
CA ASN A 46 -4.09 3.91 -13.57
C ASN A 46 -4.90 4.99 -12.85
N ALA A 47 -4.55 5.30 -11.60
CA ALA A 47 -5.18 6.33 -10.79
C ALA A 47 -4.58 7.72 -10.99
N ALA A 48 -3.50 7.84 -11.76
CA ALA A 48 -2.87 9.13 -12.04
C ALA A 48 -3.87 10.04 -12.76
N GLY A 49 -4.08 11.24 -12.21
CA GLY A 49 -5.04 12.19 -12.76
C GLY A 49 -6.50 11.95 -12.35
N ILE A 50 -6.80 11.03 -11.43
CA ILE A 50 -8.16 10.91 -10.85
C ILE A 50 -8.52 12.15 -10.02
N PHE A 51 -7.55 12.71 -9.28
CA PHE A 51 -7.77 13.94 -8.52
C PHE A 51 -7.63 15.15 -9.45
N VAL A 52 -8.70 15.45 -10.17
CA VAL A 52 -8.81 16.68 -10.97
C VAL A 52 -9.37 17.83 -10.13
N GLU A 53 -8.85 19.04 -10.34
CA GLU A 53 -9.25 20.24 -9.58
C GLU A 53 -10.77 20.52 -9.64
N LYS A 54 -11.42 20.20 -10.76
CA LYS A 54 -12.87 20.36 -10.93
C LYS A 54 -13.67 19.53 -9.93
N ASP A 55 -13.22 18.29 -9.69
CA ASP A 55 -13.95 17.32 -8.87
C ASP A 55 -13.46 17.35 -7.41
N TYR A 56 -12.23 17.83 -7.18
CA TYR A 56 -11.57 17.91 -5.87
C TYR A 56 -10.91 19.29 -5.66
N PRO A 57 -11.68 20.38 -5.58
CA PRO A 57 -11.14 21.73 -5.39
C PRO A 57 -10.36 21.88 -4.08
N GLU A 58 -10.68 21.09 -3.06
CA GLU A 58 -9.96 21.03 -1.79
C GLU A 58 -8.51 20.52 -1.91
N LEU A 59 -8.16 19.86 -3.02
CA LEU A 59 -6.80 19.35 -3.29
C LEU A 59 -6.00 20.26 -4.24
N LYS A 60 -6.54 21.42 -4.61
CA LYS A 60 -5.94 22.32 -5.61
C LYS A 60 -4.56 22.85 -5.19
N THR A 61 -4.46 23.36 -3.97
CA THR A 61 -3.21 23.88 -3.41
C THR A 61 -2.85 23.18 -2.10
N SER A 62 -1.60 23.32 -1.68
CA SER A 62 -1.17 22.84 -0.37
C SER A 62 -1.94 23.51 0.78
N GLU A 63 -2.37 24.76 0.61
CA GLU A 63 -3.16 25.49 1.60
C GLU A 63 -4.60 24.96 1.65
N ASP A 64 -5.23 24.75 0.50
CA ASP A 64 -6.58 24.15 0.40
C ASP A 64 -6.60 22.77 1.05
N THR A 65 -5.59 21.96 0.76
CA THR A 65 -5.45 20.61 1.32
C THR A 65 -5.28 20.67 2.84
N SER A 66 -4.47 21.61 3.35
CA SER A 66 -4.26 21.79 4.78
C SER A 66 -5.55 22.23 5.49
N ASN A 67 -6.29 23.17 4.88
CA ASN A 67 -7.57 23.64 5.38
C ASN A 67 -8.62 22.52 5.42
N TRP A 68 -8.68 21.71 4.36
CA TRP A 68 -9.57 20.56 4.28
C TRP A 68 -9.25 19.49 5.33
N VAL A 69 -7.97 19.13 5.49
CA VAL A 69 -7.53 18.18 6.53
C VAL A 69 -7.86 18.71 7.93
N ARG A 70 -7.65 20.00 8.18
CA ARG A 70 -8.02 20.63 9.47
C ARG A 70 -9.52 20.49 9.72
N LYS A 71 -10.36 20.82 8.75
CA LYS A 71 -11.82 20.69 8.85
C LYS A 71 -12.25 19.25 9.16
N ILE A 72 -11.71 18.26 8.45
CA ILE A 72 -11.99 16.83 8.71
C ILE A 72 -11.64 16.43 10.15
N ARG A 73 -10.50 16.93 10.65
CA ARG A 73 -10.07 16.67 12.03
C ARG A 73 -11.04 17.30 13.03
N GLU A 74 -11.37 18.58 12.85
CA GLU A 74 -12.33 19.30 13.71
C GLU A 74 -13.71 18.61 13.75
N GLU A 75 -14.22 18.16 12.60
CA GLU A 75 -15.48 17.40 12.52
C GLU A 75 -15.38 16.04 13.22
N SER A 76 -14.23 15.37 13.13
CA SER A 76 -13.99 14.10 13.82
C SER A 76 -13.85 14.29 15.33
N GLU A 77 -13.21 15.37 15.76
CA GLU A 77 -13.14 15.81 17.16
C GLU A 77 -14.52 16.15 17.72
N ALA A 78 -15.35 16.88 16.96
CA ALA A 78 -16.72 17.20 17.34
C ALA A 78 -17.56 15.94 17.50
N ARG A 79 -17.57 15.06 16.49
CA ARG A 79 -18.28 13.77 16.56
C ARG A 79 -17.82 12.90 17.73
N ARG A 80 -16.52 12.91 18.04
CA ARG A 80 -16.00 12.17 19.19
C ARG A 80 -16.47 12.79 20.50
N ARG A 81 -16.43 14.11 20.66
CA ARG A 81 -16.99 14.77 21.84
C ARG A 81 -18.46 14.38 21.99
N ASP A 82 -19.28 14.58 20.96
CA ASP A 82 -20.71 14.21 20.99
C ASP A 82 -20.96 12.74 21.40
N LEU A 83 -20.05 11.83 21.04
CA LEU A 83 -20.15 10.40 21.35
C LEU A 83 -19.63 10.03 22.74
N PHE A 84 -18.64 10.77 23.29
CA PHE A 84 -17.88 10.37 24.48
C PHE A 84 -17.95 11.34 25.66
N ASP A 85 -18.40 12.60 25.49
CA ASP A 85 -18.56 13.61 26.55
C ASP A 85 -19.63 14.65 26.15
N GLU A 86 -20.68 14.98 26.92
CA GLU A 86 -20.91 14.77 28.35
C GLU A 86 -22.42 14.86 28.66
N LYS A 87 -22.90 13.96 29.54
CA LYS A 87 -24.05 14.23 30.42
C LYS A 87 -23.53 14.87 31.69
#